data_AF-A0A0G0CGX2-F1
#
_entry.id   AF-A0A0G0CGX2-F1
#
_cell.length_a   1.000
_cell.length_b   1.000
_cell.length_c   1.000
_cell.angle_alpha   90.00
_cell.angle_beta   90.00
_cell.angle_gamma   90.00
#
_symmetry.space_group_name_H-M   'P 1'
#
loop_
_entity.id
_entity.type
_entity.pdbx_description
1 polymer ?
#
loop_
_entity_poly.entity_id
_entity_poly.type
_entity_poly.pdbx_seq_one_letter_code
_entity_poly.pdbx_strand_id
1 'polypeptide(L)'
;MENQQPNPDNQTQTSSPADNLHQTHPQQSSGNKPKSSFSPLKILIALVIIVLLTSLLAGTYFLGKNSKTGEKACTQEAKLCPDGSYVGRTGPNCEFSTCPTPQDQTGNPNLTPGEPKETRVMKTYVSQKLKDIGFSGYTLKHGEDWTEKSERDDSVGTAKLTLTKDKYSITIQQGPMGGALCIYKDADLPPGFEGPTSDKRGKVYADIETSFGSLRRNEESGGIGENGFSFCQKNDQDGSYGSFTSVGAMGYFGPATFDPATLTEMDDIIKSIKKL
;
A
#
# COMPACT_ATOMS: atom_id res chain seq x y z
N MET A 1 -43.14 -33.15 -37.18
CA MET A 1 -44.31 -32.70 -36.40
C MET A 1 -43.86 -31.45 -35.69
N GLU A 2 -44.41 -30.33 -36.13
CA GLU A 2 -43.87 -28.99 -36.08
C GLU A 2 -44.88 -28.05 -35.41
N ASN A 3 -44.34 -26.98 -34.81
CA ASN A 3 -44.97 -25.72 -34.38
C ASN A 3 -45.79 -25.74 -33.07
N GLN A 4 -45.34 -25.01 -32.04
CA GLN A 4 -45.30 -23.54 -31.87
C GLN A 4 -46.68 -22.95 -31.59
N GLN A 5 -46.74 -22.34 -30.40
CA GLN A 5 -47.88 -21.69 -29.78
C GLN A 5 -48.00 -20.23 -30.27
N PRO A 6 -49.19 -19.68 -30.54
CA PRO A 6 -49.36 -18.33 -31.06
C PRO A 6 -49.52 -17.25 -29.97
N ASN A 7 -49.27 -16.02 -30.39
CA ASN A 7 -49.33 -14.70 -29.72
C ASN A 7 -50.63 -13.93 -30.17
N PRO A 8 -50.74 -12.60 -29.97
CA PRO A 8 -51.44 -11.82 -28.93
C PRO A 8 -52.80 -11.21 -29.37
N ASP A 9 -53.50 -10.51 -28.46
CA ASP A 9 -54.39 -9.41 -28.83
C ASP A 9 -54.58 -8.33 -27.74
N ASN A 10 -55.17 -7.21 -28.15
CA ASN A 10 -54.83 -5.81 -27.88
C ASN A 10 -55.92 -5.01 -27.09
N GLN A 11 -55.48 -3.92 -26.42
CA GLN A 11 -56.14 -2.63 -26.04
C GLN A 11 -57.60 -2.51 -25.56
N THR A 12 -57.86 -1.59 -24.60
CA THR A 12 -58.66 -0.33 -24.74
C THR A 12 -59.01 0.29 -23.36
N GLN A 13 -58.95 1.63 -23.21
CA GLN A 13 -59.87 2.53 -22.44
C GLN A 13 -59.34 4.00 -22.52
N THR A 14 -59.94 4.94 -23.29
CA THR A 14 -61.03 5.93 -22.97
C THR A 14 -60.64 6.98 -21.90
N SER A 15 -60.98 8.29 -21.90
CA SER A 15 -61.55 9.32 -22.79
C SER A 15 -61.60 10.65 -21.99
N SER A 16 -61.62 11.82 -22.68
CA SER A 16 -61.74 13.27 -22.29
C SER A 16 -62.97 13.66 -21.41
N PRO A 17 -63.38 14.96 -21.14
CA PRO A 17 -62.87 16.32 -21.45
C PRO A 17 -63.10 17.44 -20.35
N ALA A 18 -62.90 18.73 -20.73
CA ALA A 18 -63.46 20.02 -20.22
C ALA A 18 -62.63 20.80 -19.16
N ASP A 19 -62.51 22.14 -19.10
CA ASP A 19 -63.26 23.29 -19.64
C ASP A 19 -62.40 24.59 -19.66
N ASN A 20 -62.83 25.61 -20.41
CA ASN A 20 -62.19 26.92 -20.61
C ASN A 20 -63.26 28.03 -20.58
N LEU A 21 -63.10 29.14 -19.83
CA LEU A 21 -63.72 30.50 -19.96
C LEU A 21 -63.37 31.33 -18.69
N HIS A 22 -63.19 32.67 -18.62
CA HIS A 22 -63.44 33.83 -19.48
C HIS A 22 -62.63 35.06 -18.98
N GLN A 23 -62.61 36.12 -19.79
CA GLN A 23 -61.75 37.33 -19.85
C GLN A 23 -61.99 38.45 -18.81
N THR A 24 -61.04 39.39 -18.68
CA THR A 24 -61.26 40.86 -18.68
C THR A 24 -60.03 41.67 -19.16
N HIS A 25 -60.29 42.77 -19.89
CA HIS A 25 -59.40 43.85 -20.44
C HIS A 25 -59.03 44.90 -19.34
N PRO A 26 -58.17 45.96 -19.49
CA PRO A 26 -57.98 46.83 -20.68
C PRO A 26 -56.58 47.53 -20.97
N GLN A 27 -56.43 47.97 -22.24
CA GLN A 27 -55.88 49.23 -22.85
C GLN A 27 -54.57 49.96 -22.43
N GLN A 28 -53.69 50.12 -23.44
CA GLN A 28 -52.88 51.28 -23.95
C GLN A 28 -52.21 52.32 -23.01
N SER A 29 -50.90 52.57 -23.21
CA SER A 29 -50.31 53.94 -23.33
C SER A 29 -48.87 53.92 -23.87
N SER A 30 -48.50 55.06 -24.48
CA SER A 30 -47.35 55.38 -25.35
C SER A 30 -46.04 55.72 -24.61
N GLY A 31 -44.88 55.43 -25.20
CA GLY A 31 -43.56 55.90 -24.74
C GLY A 31 -42.38 55.45 -25.61
N ASN A 32 -41.61 56.39 -26.16
CA ASN A 32 -40.57 56.20 -27.18
C ASN A 32 -39.16 55.80 -26.66
N LYS A 33 -38.45 54.97 -27.46
CA LYS A 33 -36.96 54.89 -27.71
C LYS A 33 -36.08 54.23 -26.58
N PRO A 34 -34.89 53.59 -26.83
CA PRO A 34 -34.11 53.36 -28.05
C PRO A 34 -33.92 51.87 -28.46
N LYS A 35 -33.72 51.64 -29.77
CA LYS A 35 -33.25 50.36 -30.32
C LYS A 35 -31.79 50.15 -29.95
N SER A 36 -31.50 49.25 -28.99
CA SER A 36 -30.16 48.74 -28.75
C SER A 36 -30.00 47.39 -29.46
N SER A 37 -29.18 47.41 -30.51
CA SER A 37 -28.84 46.24 -31.32
C SER A 37 -27.79 45.40 -30.58
N PHE A 38 -28.24 44.58 -29.64
CA PHE A 38 -27.41 43.55 -29.03
C PHE A 38 -27.71 42.22 -29.70
N SER A 39 -26.95 41.92 -30.76
CA SER A 39 -27.03 40.60 -31.40
C SER A 39 -26.56 39.54 -30.39
N PRO A 40 -27.34 38.46 -30.17
CA PRO A 40 -27.02 37.43 -29.17
C PRO A 40 -25.64 36.79 -29.38
N LEU A 41 -25.14 36.83 -30.62
CA LEU A 41 -23.80 36.38 -31.01
C LEU A 41 -22.67 37.19 -30.36
N LYS A 42 -22.82 38.52 -30.22
CA LYS A 42 -21.79 39.37 -29.58
C LYS A 42 -21.69 39.12 -28.08
N ILE A 43 -22.83 38.83 -27.44
CA ILE A 43 -22.89 38.46 -26.02
C ILE A 43 -22.21 37.11 -25.81
N LEU A 44 -22.48 36.12 -26.68
CA LEU A 44 -21.83 34.81 -26.60
C LEU A 44 -20.30 34.92 -26.74
N ILE A 45 -19.81 35.69 -27.72
CA ILE A 45 -18.37 35.90 -27.93
C ILE A 45 -17.73 36.58 -26.71
N ALA A 46 -18.38 37.58 -26.12
CA ALA A 46 -17.88 38.25 -24.92
C ALA A 46 -17.79 37.30 -23.71
N LEU A 47 -18.78 36.42 -23.51
CA LEU A 47 -18.76 35.44 -22.42
C LEU A 47 -17.64 34.42 -22.57
N VAL A 48 -17.39 33.93 -23.79
CA VAL A 48 -16.29 32.99 -24.07
C VAL A 48 -14.93 33.64 -23.79
N ILE A 49 -14.74 34.90 -24.20
CA ILE A 49 -13.49 35.64 -23.93
C ILE A 49 -13.29 35.85 -22.43
N ILE A 50 -14.34 36.17 -21.68
CA ILE A 50 -14.26 36.35 -20.22
C ILE A 50 -13.85 35.03 -19.54
N VAL A 51 -14.42 33.89 -19.94
CA VAL A 51 -14.06 32.57 -19.38
C VAL A 51 -12.62 32.17 -19.71
N LEU A 52 -12.13 32.50 -20.91
CA LEU A 52 -10.73 32.26 -21.28
C LEU A 52 -9.78 33.15 -20.47
N LEU A 53 -10.12 34.41 -20.26
CA LEU A 53 -9.29 35.32 -19.46
C LEU A 53 -9.25 34.92 -17.97
N THR A 54 -10.38 34.50 -17.39
CA THR A 54 -10.41 34.04 -15.99
C THR A 54 -9.68 32.71 -15.80
N SER A 55 -9.75 31.79 -16.76
CA SER A 55 -9.00 30.53 -16.70
C SER A 55 -7.48 30.73 -16.85
N LEU A 56 -7.02 31.68 -17.70
CA LEU A 56 -5.61 32.07 -17.80
C LEU A 56 -5.07 32.71 -16.50
N LEU A 57 -5.85 33.61 -15.89
CA LEU A 57 -5.48 34.23 -14.61
C LEU A 57 -5.44 33.23 -13.46
N ALA A 58 -6.40 32.30 -13.39
CA ALA A 58 -6.38 31.22 -12.41
C ALA A 58 -5.18 30.28 -12.64
N GLY A 59 -4.93 29.86 -13.88
CA GLY A 59 -3.81 28.98 -14.22
C GLY A 59 -2.45 29.57 -13.80
N THR A 60 -2.20 30.84 -14.11
CA THR A 60 -0.95 31.52 -13.70
C THR A 60 -0.81 31.67 -12.18
N TYR A 61 -1.92 31.89 -11.46
CA TYR A 61 -1.93 31.92 -10.00
C TYR A 61 -1.63 30.53 -9.38
N PHE A 62 -2.17 29.46 -9.98
CA PHE A 62 -1.95 28.09 -9.49
C PHE A 62 -0.54 27.54 -9.79
N LEU A 63 0.10 27.96 -10.88
CA LEU A 63 1.47 27.51 -11.22
C LEU A 63 2.58 28.13 -10.34
N GLY A 64 2.30 29.23 -9.63
CA GLY A 64 3.31 29.97 -8.86
C GLY A 64 3.56 29.50 -7.42
N LYS A 65 2.87 28.46 -6.92
CA LYS A 65 2.87 28.14 -5.47
C LYS A 65 3.78 27.00 -5.01
N ASN A 66 4.52 26.35 -5.91
CA ASN A 66 5.29 25.13 -5.58
C ASN A 66 6.80 25.32 -5.71
N SER A 67 7.39 26.15 -4.84
CA SER A 67 8.85 26.21 -4.69
C SER A 67 9.23 26.19 -3.21
N LYS A 68 9.08 25.01 -2.57
CA LYS A 68 9.79 24.72 -1.33
C LYS A 68 11.16 24.16 -1.71
N THR A 69 12.16 25.00 -1.46
CA THR A 69 13.60 24.77 -1.30
C THR A 69 14.06 23.32 -1.34
N GLY A 70 15.02 23.04 -2.23
CA GLY A 70 15.62 21.74 -2.45
C GLY A 70 16.18 21.10 -1.17
N GLU A 71 15.50 20.06 -0.73
CA GLU A 71 16.06 19.06 0.16
C GLU A 71 17.11 18.28 -0.63
N LYS A 72 18.38 18.52 -0.33
CA LYS A 72 19.50 17.79 -0.93
C LYS A 72 19.44 16.35 -0.43
N ALA A 73 19.23 15.40 -1.34
CA ALA A 73 19.28 13.98 -0.99
C ALA A 73 20.70 13.60 -0.53
N CYS A 74 20.83 13.08 0.69
CA CYS A 74 22.08 12.58 1.24
C CYS A 74 22.27 11.09 0.90
N THR A 75 23.53 10.65 0.85
CA THR A 75 23.86 9.24 0.66
C THR A 75 23.42 8.39 1.85
N GLN A 76 22.98 7.15 1.62
CA GLN A 76 22.44 6.23 2.64
C GLN A 76 23.54 5.52 3.45
N GLU A 77 24.56 6.27 3.87
CA GLU A 77 25.65 5.73 4.68
C GLU A 77 25.28 5.75 6.16
N ALA A 78 25.66 4.69 6.88
CA ALA A 78 25.50 4.57 8.32
C ALA A 78 26.87 4.52 9.01
N LYS A 79 27.02 5.24 10.13
CA LYS A 79 28.21 5.23 10.98
C LYS A 79 27.90 4.54 12.30
N LEU A 80 28.70 3.54 12.68
CA LEU A 80 28.60 2.85 13.96
C LEU A 80 29.10 3.77 15.09
N CYS A 81 28.31 3.87 16.15
CA CYS A 81 28.60 4.64 17.35
C CYS A 81 29.22 3.75 18.45
N PRO A 82 29.93 4.34 19.44
CA PRO A 82 30.57 3.57 20.52
C PRO A 82 29.60 2.74 21.38
N ASP A 83 28.33 3.09 21.40
CA ASP A 83 27.24 2.37 22.08
C ASP A 83 26.66 1.21 21.25
N GLY A 84 27.14 1.02 20.02
CA GLY A 84 26.65 0.00 19.10
C GLY A 84 25.48 0.45 18.20
N SER A 85 24.99 1.69 18.34
CA SER A 85 23.95 2.26 17.47
C SER A 85 24.52 2.74 16.12
N TYR A 86 23.64 3.05 15.15
CA TYR A 86 24.04 3.58 13.85
C TYR A 86 23.40 4.95 13.59
N VAL A 87 24.18 5.89 13.05
CA VAL A 87 23.71 7.23 12.66
C VAL A 87 23.90 7.46 11.17
N GLY A 88 22.92 8.10 10.52
CA GLY A 88 22.97 8.49 9.10
C GLY A 88 23.45 9.92 8.88
N ARG A 89 23.62 10.30 7.61
CA ARG A 89 23.90 11.68 7.20
C ARG A 89 22.62 12.53 7.20
N THR A 90 22.69 13.72 7.77
CA THR A 90 21.57 14.67 7.84
C THR A 90 22.04 16.12 7.60
N GLY A 91 21.08 17.03 7.41
CA GLY A 91 21.33 18.47 7.25
C GLY A 91 21.80 18.89 5.85
N PRO A 92 21.94 20.21 5.60
CA PRO A 92 22.25 20.75 4.28
C PRO A 92 23.62 20.32 3.72
N ASN A 93 24.53 19.92 4.61
CA ASN A 93 25.87 19.44 4.28
C ASN A 93 25.98 17.90 4.24
N CYS A 94 24.93 17.15 4.54
CA CYS A 94 24.95 15.69 4.63
C CYS A 94 26.05 15.15 5.56
N GLU A 95 26.10 15.70 6.78
CA GLU A 95 27.06 15.30 7.82
C GLU A 95 26.43 14.22 8.72
N PHE A 96 27.24 13.34 9.31
CA PHE A 96 26.71 12.35 10.25
C PHE A 96 26.12 13.04 11.47
N SER A 97 24.90 12.63 11.86
CA SER A 97 24.33 13.03 13.13
C SER A 97 25.24 12.61 14.30
N THR A 98 25.18 13.35 15.40
CA THR A 98 25.96 13.05 16.61
C THR A 98 25.57 11.69 17.19
N CYS A 99 26.56 10.89 17.59
CA CYS A 99 26.32 9.65 18.31
C CYS A 99 25.65 9.92 19.68
N PRO A 100 24.80 9.00 20.16
CA PRO A 100 24.33 9.05 21.54
C PRO A 100 25.53 9.03 22.50
N THR A 101 25.54 9.92 23.49
CA THR A 101 26.63 9.94 24.48
C THR A 101 26.43 8.81 25.48
N PRO A 102 27.47 8.00 25.81
CA PRO A 102 27.35 6.96 26.81
C PRO A 102 27.09 7.59 28.19
N GLN A 103 25.86 7.50 28.68
CA GLN A 103 25.59 7.62 30.11
C GLN A 103 25.54 6.20 30.66
N ASP A 104 26.59 5.90 31.42
CA ASP A 104 26.89 4.71 32.21
C ASP A 104 25.64 4.07 32.85
N GLN A 105 25.25 2.89 32.37
CA GLN A 105 24.22 2.06 33.03
C GLN A 105 24.88 1.18 34.10
N THR A 106 25.34 1.81 35.17
CA THR A 106 25.59 1.14 36.45
C THR A 106 24.40 1.38 37.38
N GLY A 107 23.76 0.30 37.81
CA GLY A 107 22.49 0.32 38.52
C GLY A 107 22.54 0.93 39.93
N ASN A 108 21.53 1.75 40.24
CA ASN A 108 21.00 2.00 41.58
C ASN A 108 19.54 2.51 41.43
N PRO A 109 18.54 2.01 42.18
CA PRO A 109 17.16 2.43 42.01
C PRO A 109 16.95 3.72 42.81
N ASN A 110 16.93 4.87 42.13
CA ASN A 110 16.21 6.01 42.67
C ASN A 110 15.65 6.90 41.56
N LEU A 111 14.37 7.19 41.73
CA LEU A 111 13.43 7.75 40.78
C LEU A 111 13.66 9.26 40.62
N THR A 112 13.55 9.76 39.38
CA THR A 112 12.91 11.05 39.13
C THR A 112 11.97 10.89 37.92
N PRO A 113 10.67 11.22 38.06
CA PRO A 113 9.67 11.03 37.01
C PRO A 113 9.84 12.06 35.90
N GLY A 114 10.03 11.60 34.66
CA GLY A 114 10.09 12.46 33.50
C GLY A 114 10.34 11.66 32.24
N GLU A 115 9.24 11.37 31.55
CA GLU A 115 9.12 10.65 30.27
C GLU A 115 9.04 9.11 30.38
N PRO A 116 7.85 8.52 30.20
CA PRO A 116 7.74 7.07 30.04
C PRO A 116 8.47 6.71 28.75
N LYS A 117 9.62 6.06 28.86
CA LYS A 117 10.10 5.17 27.81
C LYS A 117 9.04 4.08 27.70
N GLU A 118 8.05 4.31 26.84
CA GLU A 118 6.94 3.42 26.59
C GLU A 118 7.54 2.05 26.27
N THR A 119 7.48 1.17 27.26
CA THR A 119 8.02 -0.18 27.13
C THR A 119 7.06 -0.89 26.22
N ARG A 120 7.38 -0.93 24.92
CA ARG A 120 6.55 -1.56 23.92
C ARG A 120 6.23 -2.99 24.35
N VAL A 121 4.99 -3.22 24.74
CA VAL A 121 4.53 -4.54 25.16
C VAL A 121 4.51 -5.43 23.92
N MET A 122 5.13 -6.60 24.01
CA MET A 122 5.27 -7.54 22.91
C MET A 122 4.36 -8.75 23.12
N LYS A 123 3.55 -9.08 22.11
CA LYS A 123 2.79 -10.32 22.01
C LYS A 123 3.61 -11.38 21.29
N THR A 124 3.34 -12.65 21.60
CA THR A 124 3.92 -13.79 20.91
C THR A 124 2.79 -14.61 20.29
N TYR A 125 2.77 -14.67 18.97
CA TYR A 125 1.93 -15.58 18.19
C TYR A 125 2.61 -16.95 18.08
N VAL A 126 1.81 -18.02 18.12
CA VAL A 126 2.26 -19.40 17.96
C VAL A 126 1.39 -20.08 16.92
N SER A 127 1.97 -20.46 15.79
CA SER A 127 1.30 -21.31 14.81
C SER A 127 1.48 -22.78 15.17
N GLN A 128 0.52 -23.60 14.74
CA GLN A 128 0.61 -25.04 14.87
C GLN A 128 1.00 -25.65 13.53
N LYS A 129 1.72 -26.76 13.56
CA LYS A 129 2.06 -27.51 12.35
C LYS A 129 0.80 -28.09 11.70
N LEU A 130 0.61 -27.79 10.42
CA LEU A 130 -0.44 -28.40 9.60
C LEU A 130 -0.07 -29.86 9.29
N LYS A 131 -1.08 -30.72 9.26
CA LYS A 131 -0.91 -32.12 8.88
C LYS A 131 -0.66 -32.21 7.37
N ASP A 132 0.25 -33.10 6.97
CA ASP A 132 0.51 -33.45 5.56
C ASP A 132 0.94 -32.27 4.65
N ILE A 133 1.42 -31.17 5.23
CA ILE A 133 1.99 -30.01 4.54
C ILE A 133 3.45 -29.80 4.96
N GLY A 134 4.30 -29.39 4.02
CA GLY A 134 5.75 -29.26 4.21
C GLY A 134 6.24 -28.05 5.03
N PHE A 135 5.34 -27.19 5.51
CA PHE A 135 5.70 -26.02 6.31
C PHE A 135 5.88 -26.34 7.79
N SER A 136 6.89 -25.73 8.42
CA SER A 136 7.05 -25.79 9.88
C SER A 136 5.98 -24.97 10.60
N GLY A 137 5.61 -25.39 11.81
CA GLY A 137 5.03 -24.45 12.76
C GLY A 137 6.05 -23.38 13.13
N TYR A 138 5.62 -22.26 13.70
CA TYR A 138 6.50 -21.17 14.06
C TYR A 138 5.95 -20.33 15.21
N THR A 139 6.83 -19.61 15.88
CA THR A 139 6.48 -18.50 16.77
C THR A 139 6.90 -17.19 16.15
N LEU A 140 6.20 -16.10 16.46
CA LEU A 140 6.51 -14.75 15.99
C LEU A 140 6.16 -13.74 17.07
N LYS A 141 6.94 -12.66 17.19
CA LYS A 141 6.68 -11.57 18.13
C LYS A 141 6.26 -10.30 17.38
N HIS A 142 5.28 -9.59 17.93
CA HIS A 142 4.84 -8.29 17.42
C HIS A 142 4.36 -7.39 18.57
N GLY A 143 4.27 -6.08 18.33
CA GLY A 143 3.72 -5.15 19.32
C GLY A 143 2.21 -5.29 19.48
N GLU A 144 1.65 -4.86 20.62
CA GLU A 144 0.20 -4.91 20.88
C GLU A 144 -0.63 -4.01 19.96
N ASP A 145 0.02 -3.03 19.34
CA ASP A 145 -0.53 -2.10 18.37
C ASP A 145 -0.86 -2.76 17.01
N TRP A 146 -0.38 -3.99 16.78
CA TRP A 146 -0.77 -4.79 15.63
C TRP A 146 -2.04 -5.59 15.93
N THR A 147 -3.03 -5.47 15.04
CA THR A 147 -4.21 -6.33 15.05
C THR A 147 -3.85 -7.70 14.48
N GLU A 148 -3.97 -8.73 15.30
CA GLU A 148 -3.73 -10.12 14.91
C GLU A 148 -5.02 -10.79 14.43
N LYS A 149 -4.99 -11.40 13.23
CA LYS A 149 -6.05 -12.27 12.71
C LYS A 149 -5.44 -13.58 12.20
N SER A 150 -5.91 -14.71 12.70
CA SER A 150 -5.52 -16.04 12.23
C SER A 150 -6.70 -16.81 11.66
N GLU A 151 -6.52 -17.43 10.50
CA GLU A 151 -7.50 -18.29 9.83
C GLU A 151 -6.88 -19.67 9.63
N ARG A 152 -7.64 -20.74 9.84
CA ARG A 152 -7.16 -22.12 9.67
C ARG A 152 -8.29 -23.05 9.24
N ASP A 153 -7.99 -23.92 8.29
CA ASP A 153 -8.84 -25.04 7.89
C ASP A 153 -7.98 -26.29 7.70
N ASP A 154 -8.07 -27.21 8.66
CA ASP A 154 -7.35 -28.47 8.66
C ASP A 154 -7.85 -29.45 7.59
N SER A 155 -9.09 -29.29 7.10
CA SER A 155 -9.68 -30.17 6.08
C SER A 155 -9.01 -30.01 4.72
N VAL A 156 -8.52 -28.80 4.45
CA VAL A 156 -7.79 -28.44 3.22
C VAL A 156 -6.32 -28.11 3.48
N GLY A 157 -5.85 -28.27 4.73
CA GLY A 157 -4.46 -28.04 5.13
C GLY A 157 -4.01 -26.59 4.91
N THR A 158 -4.83 -25.61 5.30
CA THR A 158 -4.49 -24.18 5.16
C THR A 158 -4.43 -23.46 6.49
N ALA A 159 -3.53 -22.49 6.61
CA ALA A 159 -3.47 -21.54 7.71
C ALA A 159 -2.97 -20.19 7.21
N LYS A 160 -3.47 -19.10 7.77
CA LYS A 160 -3.03 -17.74 7.44
C LYS A 160 -2.98 -16.90 8.70
N LEU A 161 -1.83 -16.29 8.95
CA LEU A 161 -1.69 -15.17 9.87
C LEU A 161 -1.75 -13.87 9.08
N THR A 162 -2.50 -12.89 9.57
CA THR A 162 -2.48 -11.50 9.12
C THR A 162 -2.28 -10.59 10.32
N LEU A 163 -1.21 -9.80 10.31
CA LEU A 163 -1.00 -8.71 11.26
C LEU A 163 -1.26 -7.39 10.53
N THR A 164 -2.11 -6.54 11.08
CA THR A 164 -2.46 -5.23 10.48
C THR A 164 -2.17 -4.08 11.44
N LYS A 165 -1.55 -3.02 10.93
CA LYS A 165 -1.34 -1.75 11.63
C LYS A 165 -1.56 -0.60 10.66
N ASP A 166 -2.59 0.19 10.90
CA ASP A 166 -3.06 1.25 10.00
C ASP A 166 -3.29 0.74 8.56
N LYS A 167 -2.44 1.17 7.62
CA LYS A 167 -2.44 0.84 6.19
C LYS A 167 -1.43 -0.25 5.82
N TYR A 168 -0.78 -0.87 6.80
CA TYR A 168 0.24 -1.88 6.60
C TYR A 168 -0.27 -3.24 7.05
N SER A 169 0.09 -4.29 6.32
CA SER A 169 -0.14 -5.67 6.77
C SER A 169 1.03 -6.59 6.48
N ILE A 170 1.23 -7.56 7.37
CA ILE A 170 2.11 -8.71 7.22
C ILE A 170 1.23 -9.94 7.11
N THR A 171 1.43 -10.76 6.09
CA THR A 171 0.76 -12.05 5.95
C THR A 171 1.75 -13.20 5.94
N ILE A 172 1.42 -14.29 6.61
CA ILE A 172 2.11 -15.58 6.49
C ILE A 172 1.07 -16.66 6.21
N GLN A 173 1.06 -17.21 5.01
CA GLN A 173 0.10 -18.21 4.57
C GLN A 173 0.78 -19.57 4.33
N GLN A 174 0.16 -20.61 4.86
CA GLN A 174 0.51 -22.01 4.65
C GLN A 174 -0.64 -22.71 3.95
N GLY A 175 -0.32 -23.64 3.06
CA GLY A 175 -1.30 -24.35 2.25
C GLY A 175 -0.66 -25.15 1.12
N PRO A 176 -1.42 -25.97 0.39
CA PRO A 176 -0.95 -26.62 -0.82
C PRO A 176 -0.70 -25.55 -1.90
N MET A 177 0.57 -25.19 -2.12
CA MET A 177 0.97 -24.15 -3.06
C MET A 177 2.23 -24.56 -3.82
N GLY A 178 2.29 -24.23 -5.11
CA GLY A 178 3.47 -24.45 -5.94
C GLY A 178 4.51 -23.37 -5.70
N GLY A 179 5.76 -23.76 -5.51
CA GLY A 179 6.89 -22.84 -5.37
C GLY A 179 7.51 -22.47 -6.71
N ALA A 180 8.43 -21.50 -6.70
CA ALA A 180 9.25 -21.14 -7.83
C ALA A 180 10.66 -20.73 -7.37
N LEU A 181 11.69 -20.97 -8.21
CA LEU A 181 13.01 -20.39 -7.93
C LEU A 181 13.00 -18.89 -8.24
N CYS A 182 13.57 -18.11 -7.33
CA CYS A 182 13.79 -16.68 -7.52
C CYS A 182 15.16 -16.46 -8.15
N ILE A 183 15.17 -15.94 -9.38
CA ILE A 183 16.40 -15.73 -10.14
C ILE A 183 16.94 -14.33 -9.84
N TYR A 184 18.11 -14.24 -9.20
CA TYR A 184 18.81 -12.98 -8.98
C TYR A 184 20.03 -12.86 -9.89
N LYS A 185 20.60 -11.65 -10.02
CA LYS A 185 21.84 -11.44 -10.79
C LYS A 185 23.06 -12.02 -10.09
N ASP A 186 22.99 -12.09 -8.77
CA ASP A 186 24.09 -12.42 -7.87
C ASP A 186 23.87 -13.76 -7.14
N ALA A 187 22.88 -14.55 -7.56
CA ALA A 187 22.64 -15.88 -7.05
C ALA A 187 22.70 -16.90 -8.18
N ASP A 188 23.38 -18.01 -7.92
CA ASP A 188 23.50 -19.11 -8.87
C ASP A 188 22.18 -19.89 -8.96
N LEU A 189 21.91 -20.42 -10.16
CA LEU A 189 20.84 -21.37 -10.37
C LEU A 189 21.39 -22.79 -10.23
N PRO A 190 20.62 -23.73 -9.63
CA PRO A 190 21.02 -25.12 -9.60
C PRO A 190 21.24 -25.64 -11.04
N PRO A 191 22.33 -26.37 -11.30
CA PRO A 191 22.65 -26.85 -12.64
C PRO A 191 21.55 -27.81 -13.13
N GLY A 192 21.05 -27.57 -14.35
CA GLY A 192 20.01 -28.42 -14.95
C GLY A 192 18.63 -28.28 -14.30
N PHE A 193 18.35 -27.19 -13.58
CA PHE A 193 17.02 -26.95 -13.03
C PHE A 193 15.97 -26.77 -14.14
N GLU A 194 14.92 -27.59 -14.09
CA GLU A 194 13.72 -27.46 -14.91
C GLU A 194 12.51 -27.27 -13.98
N GLY A 195 11.89 -26.09 -14.02
CA GLY A 195 10.76 -25.76 -13.16
C GLY A 195 10.31 -24.30 -13.25
N PRO A 196 9.27 -23.92 -12.50
CA PRO A 196 8.80 -22.54 -12.46
C PRO A 196 9.84 -21.60 -11.83
N THR A 197 9.96 -20.41 -12.41
CA THR A 197 10.91 -19.39 -11.96
C THR A 197 10.25 -18.02 -11.87
N SER A 198 10.66 -17.22 -10.89
CA SER A 198 10.35 -15.80 -10.79
C SER A 198 11.62 -14.99 -11.06
N ASP A 199 11.63 -14.21 -12.14
CA ASP A 199 12.80 -13.40 -12.50
C ASP A 199 12.88 -12.14 -11.62
N LYS A 200 13.91 -12.08 -10.78
CA LYS A 200 14.21 -10.95 -9.88
C LYS A 200 15.47 -10.19 -10.28
N ARG A 201 16.08 -10.47 -11.45
CA ARG A 201 17.35 -9.85 -11.90
C ARG A 201 17.27 -8.33 -12.09
N GLY A 202 16.07 -7.78 -12.28
CA GLY A 202 15.83 -6.34 -12.40
C GLY A 202 15.14 -5.72 -11.18
N LYS A 203 14.95 -6.47 -10.10
CA LYS A 203 14.17 -6.04 -8.93
C LYS A 203 15.10 -5.61 -7.79
N VAL A 204 14.67 -4.59 -7.07
CA VAL A 204 15.30 -4.18 -5.81
C VAL A 204 14.84 -5.13 -4.72
N TYR A 205 15.78 -5.57 -3.88
CA TYR A 205 15.52 -6.42 -2.74
C TYR A 205 16.33 -5.95 -1.53
N ALA A 206 15.86 -6.36 -0.34
CA ALA A 206 16.59 -6.23 0.91
C ALA A 206 16.86 -7.62 1.48
N ASP A 207 18.10 -7.87 1.93
CA ASP A 207 18.45 -9.08 2.65
C ASP A 207 17.97 -8.99 4.12
N ILE A 208 17.37 -10.07 4.60
CA ILE A 208 16.85 -10.18 5.97
C ILE A 208 17.35 -11.51 6.55
N GLU A 209 18.27 -11.41 7.50
CA GLU A 209 18.80 -12.56 8.22
C GLU A 209 17.87 -12.95 9.37
N THR A 210 17.41 -14.20 9.38
CA THR A 210 16.49 -14.73 10.38
C THR A 210 17.03 -16.00 11.02
N SER A 211 16.41 -16.44 12.12
CA SER A 211 16.79 -17.72 12.74
C SER A 211 16.46 -18.96 11.89
N PHE A 212 15.68 -18.80 10.81
CA PHE A 212 15.22 -19.90 9.97
C PHE A 212 15.78 -19.88 8.55
N GLY A 213 16.68 -18.95 8.24
CA GLY A 213 17.41 -18.81 6.98
C GLY A 213 17.58 -17.36 6.53
N SER A 214 18.45 -17.14 5.55
CA SER A 214 18.60 -15.84 4.89
C SER A 214 17.46 -15.62 3.91
N LEU A 215 16.82 -14.46 3.99
CA LEU A 215 15.68 -14.10 3.14
C LEU A 215 16.02 -12.90 2.26
N ARG A 216 15.35 -12.82 1.11
CA ARG A 216 15.27 -11.61 0.29
C ARG A 216 13.84 -11.15 0.22
N ARG A 217 13.59 -9.93 0.71
CA ARG A 217 12.33 -9.23 0.52
C ARG A 217 12.39 -8.44 -0.77
N ASN A 218 11.53 -8.77 -1.72
CA ASN A 218 11.49 -8.20 -3.06
C ASN A 218 10.33 -7.24 -3.17
N GLU A 219 10.55 -6.07 -3.77
CA GLU A 219 9.46 -5.18 -4.16
C GLU A 219 8.64 -5.81 -5.30
N GLU A 220 7.33 -5.92 -5.09
CA GLU A 220 6.39 -6.33 -6.11
C GLU A 220 5.71 -5.09 -6.70
N SER A 221 5.89 -4.90 -8.00
CA SER A 221 5.29 -3.82 -8.77
C SER A 221 4.24 -4.40 -9.72
N GLY A 222 2.97 -3.99 -9.59
CA GLY A 222 2.00 -4.15 -10.69
C GLY A 222 0.75 -4.97 -10.41
N GLY A 223 -0.06 -4.57 -9.43
CA GLY A 223 -1.46 -4.98 -9.33
C GLY A 223 -2.37 -3.78 -9.06
N ILE A 224 -3.64 -3.87 -9.47
CA ILE A 224 -4.67 -2.89 -9.11
C ILE A 224 -4.91 -3.03 -7.60
N GLY A 225 -4.31 -2.17 -6.78
CA GLY A 225 -4.72 -2.00 -5.39
C GLY A 225 -3.64 -1.93 -4.33
N GLU A 226 -2.52 -2.67 -4.41
CA GLU A 226 -1.56 -2.71 -3.30
C GLU A 226 -0.11 -2.83 -3.80
N ASN A 227 0.75 -1.92 -3.34
CA ASN A 227 2.19 -2.09 -3.45
C ASN A 227 2.60 -3.00 -2.29
N GLY A 228 3.51 -3.93 -2.55
CA GLY A 228 3.82 -4.93 -1.57
C GLY A 228 5.18 -5.55 -1.77
N PHE A 229 5.50 -6.48 -0.87
CA PHE A 229 6.73 -7.21 -0.91
C PHE A 229 6.46 -8.71 -0.84
N SER A 230 7.25 -9.48 -1.59
CA SER A 230 7.30 -10.94 -1.50
C SER A 230 8.64 -11.39 -0.94
N PHE A 231 8.72 -12.64 -0.48
CA PHE A 231 9.92 -13.20 0.12
C PHE A 231 10.42 -14.42 -0.63
N CYS A 232 11.73 -14.47 -0.84
CA CYS A 232 12.43 -15.67 -1.27
C CYS A 232 13.42 -16.07 -0.17
N GLN A 233 13.50 -17.36 0.15
CA GLN A 233 14.44 -17.90 1.12
C GLN A 233 15.62 -18.54 0.40
N LYS A 234 16.83 -18.28 0.89
CA LYS A 234 18.04 -18.93 0.41
C LYS A 234 18.08 -20.40 0.85
N ASN A 235 18.49 -21.27 -0.04
CA ASN A 235 18.88 -22.63 0.25
C ASN A 235 20.37 -22.66 0.59
N ASP A 236 20.72 -23.17 1.76
CA ASP A 236 22.10 -23.20 2.25
C ASP A 236 22.99 -24.20 1.48
N GLN A 237 22.40 -25.18 0.79
CA GLN A 237 23.14 -26.23 0.08
C GLN A 237 23.68 -25.76 -1.26
N ASP A 238 22.85 -25.07 -2.05
CA ASP A 238 23.17 -24.67 -3.42
C ASP A 238 23.19 -23.15 -3.62
N GLY A 239 22.85 -22.37 -2.59
CA GLY A 239 22.83 -20.92 -2.63
C GLY A 239 21.64 -20.32 -3.41
N SER A 240 20.79 -21.16 -4.00
CA SER A 240 19.62 -20.71 -4.76
C SER A 240 18.57 -20.09 -3.84
N TYR A 241 17.71 -19.24 -4.38
CA TYR A 241 16.59 -18.67 -3.64
C TYR A 241 15.27 -19.24 -4.15
N GLY A 242 14.38 -19.61 -3.24
CA GLY A 242 13.06 -20.15 -3.57
C GLY A 242 11.93 -19.39 -2.89
N SER A 243 10.79 -19.30 -3.58
CA SER A 243 9.50 -19.04 -2.96
C SER A 243 8.71 -20.35 -2.87
N PHE A 244 7.98 -20.62 -1.81
CA PHE A 244 7.83 -19.80 -0.60
C PHE A 244 8.94 -20.09 0.42
N THR A 245 8.87 -19.45 1.59
CA THR A 245 9.82 -19.72 2.67
C THR A 245 9.43 -20.98 3.43
N SER A 246 10.33 -21.51 4.26
CA SER A 246 10.08 -22.71 5.08
C SER A 246 8.96 -22.58 6.12
N VAL A 247 8.48 -21.36 6.38
CA VAL A 247 7.33 -21.08 7.27
C VAL A 247 6.06 -20.68 6.51
N GLY A 248 6.12 -20.55 5.18
CA GLY A 248 4.97 -20.21 4.34
C GLY A 248 5.24 -19.11 3.32
N ALA A 249 4.18 -18.75 2.60
CA ALA A 249 4.10 -17.58 1.74
C ALA A 249 4.00 -16.33 2.60
N MET A 250 5.08 -15.55 2.60
CA MET A 250 5.13 -14.28 3.34
C MET A 250 4.93 -13.11 2.39
N GLY A 251 4.23 -12.09 2.87
CA GLY A 251 3.98 -10.88 2.11
C GLY A 251 3.78 -9.67 3.01
N TYR A 252 4.25 -8.52 2.53
CA TYR A 252 3.91 -7.22 3.09
C TYR A 252 2.99 -6.49 2.13
N PHE A 253 1.99 -5.80 2.65
CA PHE A 253 1.09 -4.98 1.84
C PHE A 253 0.91 -3.61 2.48
N GLY A 254 0.72 -2.59 1.64
CA GLY A 254 0.35 -1.28 2.13
C GLY A 254 0.40 -0.19 1.06
N PRO A 255 0.68 1.06 1.44
CA PRO A 255 0.65 2.21 0.54
C PRO A 255 1.73 2.12 -0.55
N ALA A 256 1.59 2.97 -1.58
CA ALA A 256 2.58 3.07 -2.66
C ALA A 256 3.99 3.42 -2.23
N THR A 257 4.14 4.09 -1.09
CA THR A 257 5.44 4.38 -0.50
C THR A 257 5.40 3.93 0.95
N PHE A 258 6.27 2.98 1.28
CA PHE A 258 6.42 2.50 2.64
C PHE A 258 7.24 3.49 3.46
N ASP A 259 6.81 3.69 4.70
CA ASP A 259 7.58 4.45 5.67
C ASP A 259 8.78 3.59 6.11
N PRO A 260 10.04 4.08 6.04
CA PRO A 260 11.22 3.28 6.36
C PRO A 260 11.23 2.73 7.78
N ALA A 261 10.72 3.48 8.76
CA ALA A 261 10.66 3.03 10.15
C ALA A 261 9.64 1.88 10.31
N THR A 262 8.47 2.02 9.70
CA THR A 262 7.45 0.96 9.67
C THR A 262 7.96 -0.29 8.93
N LEU A 263 8.67 -0.11 7.83
CA LEU A 263 9.23 -1.24 7.08
C LEU A 263 10.31 -1.98 7.88
N THR A 264 11.14 -1.25 8.63
CA THR A 264 12.10 -1.81 9.58
C THR A 264 11.40 -2.58 10.71
N GLU A 265 10.33 -2.00 11.25
CA GLU A 265 9.50 -2.64 12.27
C GLU A 265 8.90 -3.97 11.76
N MET A 266 8.40 -4.00 10.53
CA MET A 266 7.89 -5.21 9.90
C MET A 266 9.00 -6.27 9.72
N ASP A 267 10.21 -5.87 9.35
CA ASP A 267 11.35 -6.77 9.26
C ASP A 267 11.75 -7.34 10.62
N ASP A 268 11.71 -6.53 11.67
CA ASP A 268 12.01 -7.01 13.03
C ASP A 268 10.96 -8.03 13.51
N ILE A 269 9.70 -7.88 13.10
CA ILE A 269 8.67 -8.90 13.30
C ILE A 269 9.05 -10.20 12.56
N ILE A 270 9.48 -10.14 11.29
CA ILE A 270 9.92 -11.34 10.55
C ILE A 270 11.19 -11.97 11.14
N LYS A 271 12.17 -11.17 11.56
CA LYS A 271 13.40 -11.65 12.22
C LYS A 271 13.10 -12.37 13.54
N SER A 272 12.00 -12.01 14.21
CA SER A 272 11.58 -12.66 15.45
C SER A 272 11.07 -14.09 15.26
N ILE A 273 10.82 -14.52 14.02
CA ILE A 273 10.27 -15.84 13.72
C ILE A 273 11.24 -16.93 14.16
N LYS A 274 10.71 -17.95 14.83
CA LYS A 274 11.41 -19.20 15.13
C LYS A 274 10.56 -20.40 14.70
N LYS A 275 11.14 -21.32 13.93
CA LYS A 275 10.49 -22.59 13.57
C LYS A 275 10.28 -23.47 14.80
N LEU A 276 9.18 -24.22 14.80
CA LEU A 276 8.82 -25.25 15.79
C LEU A 276 9.04 -26.66 15.24
#